data_AF-A0A924E117-F1
#
_entry.id   AF-A0A924E117-F1
#
_cell.length_a   1.000
_cell.length_b   1.000
_cell.length_c   1.000
_cell.angle_alpha   90.00
_cell.angle_beta   90.00
_cell.angle_gamma   90.00
#
_symmetry.space_group_name_H-M   'P 1'
#
loop_
_entity.id
_entity.type
_entity.pdbx_description
1 polymer ?
#
loop_
_entity_poly.entity_id
_entity_poly.type
_entity_poly.pdbx_seq_one_letter_code
_entity_poly.pdbx_strand_id
1 'polypeptide(L)'
;MPTFSRVHVALANAPSGIHRLVLIFSGPQKIQKVLETSPGATPAEVTFELPNGLYSVIVWFTVGSQVYLSNSPVPLHLPEQLSVTVDLAQSHPDDIEGSNL
;
A
#
# COMPACT_ATOMS: atom_id res chain seq x y z
N MET A 1 16.33 -3.08 -22.21
CA MET A 1 15.29 -3.83 -21.49
C MET A 1 14.92 -3.03 -20.25
N PRO A 2 13.64 -2.93 -19.86
CA PRO A 2 13.28 -2.29 -18.59
C PRO A 2 13.91 -3.07 -17.43
N THR A 3 14.61 -2.35 -16.56
CA THR A 3 15.13 -2.91 -15.31
C THR A 3 14.02 -2.85 -14.27
N PHE A 4 13.79 -3.97 -13.58
CA PHE A 4 12.81 -4.07 -12.51
C PHE A 4 13.53 -4.21 -11.17
N SER A 5 12.98 -3.58 -10.16
CA SER A 5 13.38 -3.75 -8.77
C SER A 5 12.29 -4.49 -8.01
N ARG A 6 12.72 -5.43 -7.18
CA ARG A 6 11.86 -6.09 -6.21
C ARG A 6 11.69 -5.17 -5.01
N VAL A 7 10.44 -4.83 -4.70
CA VAL A 7 10.09 -3.95 -3.60
C VAL A 7 9.36 -4.76 -2.53
N HIS A 8 9.83 -4.64 -1.30
CA HIS A 8 9.25 -5.23 -0.11
C HIS A 8 8.53 -4.13 0.66
N VAL A 9 7.22 -4.22 0.77
CA VAL A 9 6.42 -3.33 1.63
C VAL A 9 6.12 -4.06 2.93
N ALA A 10 6.74 -3.60 4.01
CA ALA A 10 6.40 -4.00 5.36
C ALA A 10 5.27 -3.09 5.89
N LEU A 11 4.23 -3.70 6.46
CA LEU A 11 3.13 -2.96 7.08
C LEU A 11 3.37 -2.92 8.60
N ALA A 12 3.81 -1.76 9.09
CA ALA A 12 4.00 -1.56 10.52
C ALA A 12 2.68 -1.16 11.19
N ASN A 13 2.48 -1.64 12.43
CA ASN A 13 1.30 -1.36 13.25
C ASN A 13 -0.04 -1.64 12.54
N ALA A 14 -0.04 -2.61 11.62
CA ALA A 14 -1.22 -3.00 10.89
C ALA A 14 -2.29 -3.54 11.86
N PRO A 15 -3.52 -2.99 11.85
CA PRO A 15 -4.58 -3.49 12.71
C PRO A 15 -4.85 -4.98 12.43
N SER A 16 -5.28 -5.70 13.47
CA SER A 16 -5.79 -7.06 13.29
C SER A 16 -7.11 -7.02 12.53
N GLY A 17 -7.37 -8.05 11.72
CA GLY A 17 -8.64 -8.15 10.99
C GLY A 17 -8.72 -7.29 9.72
N ILE A 18 -7.59 -6.92 9.12
CA ILE A 18 -7.59 -6.45 7.73
C ILE A 18 -8.25 -7.53 6.86
N HIS A 19 -9.22 -7.16 6.03
CA HIS A 19 -9.86 -8.05 5.04
C HIS A 19 -9.31 -7.83 3.63
N ARG A 20 -8.94 -6.58 3.35
CA ARG A 20 -8.45 -6.18 2.05
C ARG A 20 -7.39 -5.12 2.23
N LEU A 21 -6.30 -5.25 1.48
CA LEU A 21 -5.23 -4.27 1.36
C LEU A 21 -5.05 -3.94 -0.13
N VAL A 22 -5.00 -2.66 -0.45
CA VAL A 22 -4.75 -2.17 -1.80
C VAL A 22 -3.55 -1.22 -1.74
N LEU A 23 -2.50 -1.58 -2.48
CA LEU A 23 -1.34 -0.72 -2.68
C LEU A 23 -1.40 -0.13 -4.09
N ILE A 24 -1.28 1.19 -4.16
CA ILE A 24 -1.29 1.93 -5.42
C ILE A 24 0.06 2.64 -5.54
N PHE A 25 0.83 2.27 -6.56
CA PHE A 25 2.07 2.92 -6.94
C PHE A 25 1.80 3.87 -8.09
N SER A 26 2.00 5.17 -7.82
CA SER A 26 1.84 6.23 -8.82
C SER A 26 3.22 6.75 -9.20
N GLY A 27 3.58 6.62 -10.48
CA GLY A 27 4.89 7.00 -11.01
C GLY A 27 4.90 6.93 -12.54
N PRO A 28 6.02 6.54 -13.18
CA PRO A 28 6.10 6.34 -14.63
C PRO A 28 5.01 5.41 -15.17
N GLN A 29 4.56 4.46 -14.35
CA GLN A 29 3.44 3.58 -14.61
C GLN A 29 2.56 3.50 -13.37
N LYS A 30 1.25 3.51 -13.55
CA LYS A 30 0.29 3.25 -12.46
C LYS A 30 0.19 1.75 -12.25
N ILE A 31 0.60 1.28 -11.08
CA ILE A 31 0.58 -0.14 -10.73
C ILE A 31 -0.25 -0.32 -9.46
N GLN A 32 -1.22 -1.23 -9.50
CA GLN A 32 -2.09 -1.54 -8.36
C GLN A 32 -1.92 -3.00 -7.98
N LYS A 33 -1.76 -3.24 -6.67
CA LYS A 33 -1.76 -4.58 -6.09
C LYS A 33 -2.88 -4.68 -5.06
N VAL A 34 -3.73 -5.68 -5.23
CA VAL A 34 -4.78 -6.01 -4.27
C VAL A 34 -4.38 -7.30 -3.56
N LEU A 35 -4.47 -7.30 -2.24
CA LEU A 35 -4.27 -8.46 -1.40
C LEU A 35 -5.54 -8.66 -0.57
N GLU A 36 -6.15 -9.83 -0.71
CA GLU A 36 -7.26 -10.26 0.14
C GLU A 36 -6.71 -11.11 1.26
N THR A 37 -7.18 -10.85 2.47
CA THR A 37 -6.68 -11.50 3.69
C THR A 37 -7.83 -12.22 4.36
N SER A 38 -7.54 -13.43 4.84
CA SER A 38 -8.50 -14.17 5.63
C SER A 38 -8.78 -13.43 6.95
N PRO A 39 -10.00 -13.56 7.52
CA PRO A 39 -10.30 -12.99 8.83
C PRO A 39 -9.27 -13.45 9.87
N GLY A 40 -8.60 -12.49 10.52
CA GLY A 40 -7.56 -12.75 11.52
C GLY A 40 -6.13 -12.85 10.98
N ALA A 41 -5.92 -12.79 9.66
CA ALA A 41 -4.59 -12.69 9.07
C ALA A 41 -4.23 -11.23 8.81
N THR A 42 -3.12 -10.77 9.40
CA THR A 42 -2.52 -9.48 9.06
C THR A 42 -1.37 -9.73 8.09
N PRO A 43 -1.41 -9.19 6.86
CA PRO A 43 -0.29 -9.34 5.94
C PRO A 43 0.90 -8.55 6.51
N ALA A 44 1.95 -9.25 6.91
CA ALA A 44 3.15 -8.61 7.45
C ALA A 44 3.95 -7.90 6.35
N GLU A 45 4.00 -8.51 5.16
CA GLU A 45 4.82 -8.05 4.05
C GLU A 45 4.16 -8.34 2.69
N VAL A 46 4.36 -7.43 1.73
CA VAL A 46 3.94 -7.60 0.33
C VAL A 46 5.14 -7.36 -0.57
N THR A 47 5.41 -8.29 -1.47
CA THR A 47 6.50 -8.17 -2.45
C THR A 47 5.93 -7.98 -3.85
N PHE A 48 6.54 -7.10 -4.64
CA PHE A 48 6.16 -6.86 -6.03
C PHE A 48 7.35 -6.36 -6.85
N GLU A 49 7.27 -6.49 -8.17
CA GLU A 49 8.28 -6.00 -9.11
C GLU A 49 7.76 -4.73 -9.77
N LEU A 50 8.53 -3.65 -9.67
CA LEU A 50 8.23 -2.37 -10.32
C LEU A 50 9.38 -2.00 -11.26
N PRO A 51 9.09 -1.41 -12.43
CA PRO A 51 10.12 -0.79 -13.24
C PRO A 51 10.84 0.29 -12.43
N ASN A 52 12.15 0.43 -12.61
CA ASN A 52 12.93 1.46 -11.93
C ASN A 52 12.34 2.85 -12.20
N GLY A 53 12.24 3.68 -11.16
CA GLY A 53 11.65 5.01 -11.24
C GLY A 53 11.32 5.59 -9.87
N LEU A 54 10.71 6.78 -9.91
CA LEU A 54 10.15 7.46 -8.75
C LEU A 54 8.68 7.10 -8.62
N TYR A 55 8.27 6.59 -7.46
CA TYR A 55 6.87 6.28 -7.19
C TYR A 55 6.42 6.91 -5.88
N SER A 56 5.13 7.22 -5.79
CA SER A 56 4.43 7.44 -4.54
C SER A 56 3.57 6.22 -4.24
N VAL A 57 3.62 5.73 -3.01
CA VAL A 57 2.75 4.64 -2.55
C VAL A 57 1.56 5.22 -1.81
N ILE A 58 0.37 4.77 -2.18
CA ILE A 58 -0.86 5.01 -1.42
C ILE A 58 -1.38 3.65 -0.97
N VAL A 59 -1.69 3.52 0.32
CA VAL A 59 -2.18 2.27 0.90
C VAL A 59 -3.58 2.46 1.43
N TRP A 60 -4.49 1.61 0.99
CA TRP A 60 -5.88 1.55 1.42
C TRP A 60 -6.10 0.18 2.03
N PHE A 61 -6.84 0.08 3.11
CA PHE A 61 -7.20 -1.21 3.65
C PHE A 61 -8.58 -1.18 4.30
N THR A 62 -9.17 -2.35 4.49
CA THR A 62 -10.47 -2.48 5.16
C THR A 62 -10.36 -3.33 6.41
N VAL A 63 -10.98 -2.90 7.50
CA VAL A 63 -11.14 -3.67 8.74
C VAL A 63 -12.63 -3.74 9.03
N GLY A 64 -13.18 -4.96 9.09
CA GLY A 64 -14.64 -5.15 9.03
C GLY A 64 -15.26 -4.45 7.81
N SER A 65 -16.23 -3.56 8.05
CA SER A 65 -16.89 -2.74 7.03
C SER A 65 -16.28 -1.35 6.86
N GLN A 66 -15.22 -1.01 7.60
CA GLN A 66 -14.58 0.31 7.53
C GLN A 66 -13.42 0.30 6.54
N VAL A 67 -13.25 1.40 5.81
CA VAL A 67 -12.13 1.63 4.89
C VAL A 67 -11.20 2.65 5.51
N TYR A 68 -9.89 2.38 5.44
CA TYR A 68 -8.83 3.21 5.98
C TYR A 68 -7.89 3.62 4.85
N LEU A 69 -7.47 4.86 4.87
CA LEU A 69 -6.47 5.42 3.97
C LEU A 69 -5.21 5.79 4.77
N SER A 70 -4.06 5.26 4.36
CA SER A 70 -2.77 5.77 4.84
C SER A 70 -2.39 6.97 3.97
N ASN A 71 -2.47 8.16 4.55
CA ASN A 71 -2.38 9.46 3.86
C ASN A 71 -0.93 9.97 3.62
N SER A 72 0.08 9.10 3.72
CA SER A 72 1.47 9.53 3.51
C SER A 72 2.05 8.92 2.22
N PRO A 73 2.09 9.66 1.10
CA PRO A 73 2.76 9.21 -0.10
C PRO A 73 4.25 9.05 0.19
N VAL A 74 4.70 7.80 0.33
CA VAL A 74 6.12 7.50 0.54
C VAL A 74 6.82 7.59 -0.82
N PRO A 75 7.77 8.53 -1.01
CA PRO A 75 8.56 8.57 -2.23
C PRO A 75 9.49 7.35 -2.28
N LEU A 76 9.42 6.59 -3.37
CA LEU A 76 10.24 5.42 -3.61
C LEU A 76 11.19 5.66 -4.76
N HIS A 77 12.48 5.51 -4.49
CA HIS A 77 13.52 5.57 -5.52
C HIS A 77 14.01 4.15 -5.84
N LEU A 78 13.51 3.58 -6.94
CA LEU A 78 13.67 2.16 -7.25
C LEU A 78 14.99 1.67 -7.90
N PRO A 79 16.10 2.42 -7.88
CA PRO A 79 17.43 1.81 -7.97
C PRO A 79 18.16 1.67 -6.62
N GLU A 80 17.67 2.30 -5.55
CA GLU A 80 18.35 2.34 -4.24
C GLU A 80 17.49 1.77 -3.10
N GLN A 81 16.17 1.83 -3.23
CA GLN A 81 15.23 1.40 -2.20
C GLN A 81 14.51 0.12 -2.61
N LEU A 82 14.85 -0.98 -1.93
CA LEU A 82 14.21 -2.30 -2.10
C LEU A 82 13.17 -2.58 -1.00
N SER A 83 13.18 -1.81 0.09
CA SER A 83 12.27 -2.01 1.22
C SER A 83 11.60 -0.69 1.62
N VAL A 84 10.32 -0.79 1.93
CA VAL A 84 9.43 0.32 2.28
C VAL A 84 8.65 -0.09 3.50
N THR A 85 8.69 0.71 4.55
CA THR A 85 7.83 0.49 5.72
C THR A 85 6.70 1.51 5.66
N VAL A 86 5.47 1.03 5.65
CA VAL A 86 4.27 1.87 5.74
C VAL A 86 3.67 1.68 7.13
N ASP A 87 3.61 2.75 7.91
CA ASP A 87 2.96 2.74 9.22
C ASP A 87 1.46 2.98 9.05
N LEU A 88 0.65 1.99 9.46
CA LEU A 88 -0.80 2.06 9.38
C LEU A 88 -1.43 2.68 10.65
N ALA A 89 -0.65 2.97 11.71
CA ALA A 89 -1.17 3.60 12.92
C ALA A 89 -1.69 5.04 12.70
N GLN A 90 -1.29 5.69 11.60
CA GLN A 90 -1.72 7.04 11.22
C GLN A 90 -2.92 7.05 10.25
N SER A 91 -3.54 5.89 9.99
CA SER A 91 -4.68 5.81 9.09
C SER A 91 -5.98 6.17 9.79
N HIS A 92 -6.76 7.06 9.19
CA HIS A 92 -8.10 7.42 9.66
C HIS A 92 -9.17 6.72 8.82
N PRO A 93 -10.31 6.35 9.43
CA PRO A 93 -11.45 5.77 8.70
C PRO A 93 -12.21 6.80 7.84
N ASP A 94 -11.90 8.10 7.99
CA ASP A 94 -12.59 9.19 7.30
C ASP A 94 -11.72 9.79 6.20
N ASP A 95 -11.90 9.29 4.98
CA ASP A 95 -11.71 10.05 3.72
C ASP A 95 -12.35 9.34 2.51
N ILE A 96 -13.53 8.72 2.70
CA ILE A 96 -14.42 8.33 1.59
C ILE A 96 -15.85 8.78 1.91
N GLU A 97 -16.02 10.05 2.27
CA GLU A 97 -17.32 10.72 2.17
C GLU A 97 -17.16 11.86 1.17
N GLY A 98 -17.68 11.68 -0.06
CA GLY A 98 -17.81 12.78 -1.02
C GLY A 98 -17.38 12.50 -2.46
N SER A 99 -17.99 11.53 -3.12
CA SER A 99 -18.26 11.65 -4.57
C SER A 99 -19.57 10.95 -4.90
N ASN A 100 -20.65 11.54 -4.38
CA ASN A 100 -21.95 11.53 -5.05
C ASN A 100 -22.02 12.85 -5.82
N LEU A 101 -21.62 12.82 -7.11
CA LEU A 101 -22.09 13.72 -8.16
C LEU A 101 -22.03 12.97 -9.49
#